data_AF-A0AAW2ZA96-F1
#
_entry.id   AF-A0AAW2ZA96-F1
#
_cell.length_a   1.000
_cell.length_b   1.000
_cell.length_c   1.000
_cell.angle_alpha   90.00
_cell.angle_beta   90.00
_cell.angle_gamma   90.00
#
_symmetry.space_group_name_H-M   'P 1'
#
loop_
_entity.id
_entity.type
_entity.pdbx_description
1 polymer ?
#
loop_
_entity_poly.entity_id
_entity_poly.type
_entity_poly.pdbx_seq_one_letter_code
_entity_poly.pdbx_strand_id
1 'polypeptide(L)'
;MSDDLKPEEFEDFLSSLEDFTPAIPDEVVSYYLRRTGFDTTDKRVLRLVSLSAQKFISEVCMDSLHYCKQRQQSSLYRDKVSTSSKEKQRYVLNMEDLGSALKEYGVNVRKPEYYSDSTTTVVNRGSKDSSQNAPTSQSSSNQNIVDDME
;
A
#
# COMPACT_ATOMS: atom_id res chain seq x y z
N MET A 1 23.07 -13.23 19.74
CA MET A 1 21.86 -12.42 19.60
C MET A 1 21.20 -12.45 20.97
N SER A 2 21.74 -11.65 21.89
CA SER A 2 21.30 -11.58 23.28
C SER A 2 21.19 -10.10 23.60
N ASP A 3 20.21 -9.45 22.97
CA ASP A 3 19.73 -8.14 23.39
C ASP A 3 18.83 -8.35 24.62
N ASP A 4 19.37 -9.04 25.64
CA ASP A 4 18.74 -9.07 26.96
C ASP A 4 19.02 -7.70 27.57
N LEU A 5 18.08 -6.79 27.34
CA LEU A 5 18.05 -5.47 27.96
C LEU A 5 18.23 -5.69 29.47
N LYS A 6 19.26 -5.07 30.06
CA LYS A 6 19.48 -5.23 31.49
C LYS A 6 18.23 -4.74 32.21
N PRO A 7 17.77 -5.41 33.28
CA PRO A 7 16.55 -5.00 33.99
C PRO A 7 16.60 -3.54 34.46
N GLU A 8 17.78 -3.04 34.81
CA GLU A 8 18.02 -1.63 35.15
C GLU A 8 17.71 -0.69 33.97
N GLU A 9 18.18 -1.01 32.76
CA GLU A 9 17.95 -0.20 31.55
C GLU A 9 16.45 -0.18 31.17
N PHE A 10 15.73 -1.27 31.44
CA PHE A 10 14.29 -1.34 31.22
C PHE A 10 13.49 -0.51 32.24
N GLU A 11 13.86 -0.54 33.52
CA GLU A 11 13.22 0.32 34.52
C GLU A 11 13.48 1.81 34.26
N ASP A 12 14.70 2.17 33.87
CA ASP A 12 15.04 3.54 33.47
C ASP A 12 14.20 3.97 32.26
N PHE A 13 14.02 3.08 31.29
CA PHE A 13 13.13 3.32 30.15
C PHE A 13 11.68 3.54 30.59
N LEU A 14 11.12 2.66 31.43
CA LEU A 14 9.74 2.81 31.91
C LEU A 14 9.54 4.09 32.74
N SER A 15 10.56 4.49 33.49
CA SER A 15 10.56 5.75 34.25
C SER A 15 10.56 6.95 33.31
N SER A 16 11.33 6.91 32.22
CA SER A 16 11.36 7.97 31.20
C SER A 16 10.01 8.17 30.49
N LEU A 17 9.12 7.17 30.48
CA LEU A 17 7.80 7.29 29.88
C LEU A 17 6.89 8.28 30.60
N GLU A 18 7.17 8.64 31.85
CA GLU A 18 6.34 9.58 32.60
C GLU A 18 6.48 11.04 32.10
N ASP A 19 7.59 11.36 31.43
CA ASP A 19 7.83 12.69 30.85
C ASP A 19 7.73 12.71 29.32
N PHE A 20 7.73 11.54 28.68
CA PHE A 20 7.67 11.44 27.23
C PHE A 20 6.28 11.79 26.67
N THR A 21 6.24 12.57 25.59
CA THR A 21 5.00 12.89 24.87
C THR A 21 4.99 12.23 23.49
N PRO A 22 4.29 11.10 23.31
CA PRO A 22 4.23 10.42 22.02
C PRO A 22 3.46 11.23 20.98
N ALA A 23 3.76 10.98 19.70
CA ALA A 23 3.01 11.55 18.58
C ALA A 23 1.51 11.16 18.54
N ILE A 24 1.11 10.04 19.15
CA ILE A 24 -0.29 9.65 19.31
C ILE A 24 -0.74 10.15 20.70
N PRO A 25 -1.80 10.97 20.81
CA PRO A 25 -2.29 11.47 22.09
C PRO A 25 -2.78 10.35 23.02
N ASP A 26 -2.59 10.55 24.34
CA ASP A 26 -2.97 9.59 25.38
C ASP A 26 -4.49 9.25 25.35
N GLU A 27 -5.33 10.21 24.97
CA GLU A 27 -6.79 10.03 24.87
C GLU A 27 -7.17 9.04 23.76
N VAL A 28 -6.44 9.05 22.64
CA VAL A 28 -6.67 8.13 21.53
C VAL A 28 -6.33 6.71 21.95
N VAL A 29 -5.20 6.53 22.65
CA VAL A 29 -4.79 5.23 23.18
C VAL A 29 -5.80 4.74 24.22
N SER A 30 -6.18 5.60 25.16
CA SER A 30 -7.19 5.28 26.19
C SER A 30 -8.52 4.85 25.56
N TYR A 31 -8.99 5.53 24.51
CA TYR A 31 -10.20 5.14 23.78
C TYR A 31 -10.10 3.73 23.19
N TYR A 32 -9.00 3.41 22.50
CA TYR A 32 -8.82 2.08 21.90
C TYR A 32 -8.64 0.98 22.96
N LEU A 33 -7.94 1.26 24.05
CA LEU A 33 -7.79 0.30 25.16
C LEU A 33 -9.15 0.01 25.82
N ARG A 34 -9.96 1.03 26.11
CA ARG A 34 -11.32 0.83 26.65
C ARG A 34 -12.20 0.01 25.71
N ARG A 35 -12.08 0.23 24.40
CA ARG A 35 -12.79 -0.58 23.40
C ARG A 35 -12.41 -2.06 23.45
N THR A 36 -11.18 -2.39 23.85
CA THR A 36 -10.73 -3.77 24.07
C THR A 36 -11.06 -4.31 25.48
N GLY A 37 -11.67 -3.49 26.35
CA GLY A 37 -12.00 -3.85 27.73
C GLY A 37 -10.89 -3.59 28.75
N PHE A 38 -9.86 -2.81 28.39
CA PHE A 38 -8.77 -2.44 29.29
C PHE A 38 -8.82 -0.94 29.61
N ASP A 39 -8.95 -0.59 30.89
CA ASP A 39 -8.92 0.79 31.35
C ASP A 39 -7.78 0.95 32.37
N THR A 40 -6.97 1.98 32.19
CA THR A 40 -5.82 2.26 33.06
C THR A 40 -5.69 3.75 33.30
N THR A 41 -5.27 4.09 34.52
CA THR A 41 -4.95 5.46 34.92
C THR A 41 -3.46 5.76 34.78
N ASP A 42 -2.62 4.73 34.60
CA ASP A 42 -1.17 4.89 34.49
C ASP A 42 -0.78 5.36 33.07
N LYS A 43 -0.29 6.59 32.98
CA LYS A 43 0.15 7.20 31.72
C LYS A 43 1.32 6.45 31.07
N ARG A 44 2.17 5.79 31.87
CA ARG A 44 3.31 5.03 31.33
C ARG A 44 2.83 3.87 30.47
N VAL A 45 1.74 3.22 30.86
CA VAL A 45 1.11 2.15 30.07
C VAL A 45 0.55 2.69 28.76
N LEU A 46 -0.15 3.83 28.80
CA LEU A 46 -0.69 4.48 27.59
C LEU A 46 0.44 4.82 26.61
N ARG A 47 1.53 5.40 27.12
CA ARG A 47 2.67 5.83 26.30
C ARG A 47 3.51 4.67 25.79
N LEU A 48 3.64 3.60 26.58
CA LEU A 48 4.27 2.36 26.12
C LEU A 48 3.52 1.78 24.93
N VAL A 49 2.19 1.64 25.04
CA VAL A 49 1.33 1.15 23.94
C VAL A 49 1.44 2.07 22.73
N SER A 50 1.43 3.39 22.93
CA SER A 50 1.64 4.36 21.85
C SER A 50 2.98 4.15 21.14
N LEU A 51 4.07 4.03 21.89
CA LEU A 51 5.42 3.83 21.33
C LEU A 51 5.51 2.51 20.57
N SER A 52 4.93 1.43 21.11
CA SER A 52 4.87 0.14 20.42
C SER A 52 4.13 0.26 19.09
N ALA A 53 2.98 0.94 19.05
CA ALA A 53 2.24 1.18 17.81
C ALA A 53 3.04 2.03 16.80
N GLN A 54 3.73 3.08 17.28
CA GLN A 54 4.59 3.92 16.44
C GLN A 54 5.77 3.14 15.87
N LYS A 55 6.44 2.32 16.70
CA LYS A 55 7.54 1.46 16.26
C LYS A 55 7.06 0.47 15.21
N PHE A 56 5.92 -0.17 15.44
CA PHE A 56 5.32 -1.11 14.50
C PHE A 56 5.02 -0.46 13.15
N ILE A 57 4.36 0.71 13.14
CA ILE A 57 4.10 1.45 11.89
C ILE A 57 5.42 1.83 11.19
N SER A 58 6.43 2.25 11.96
CA SER A 58 7.75 2.59 11.42
C SER A 58 8.43 1.39 10.77
N GLU A 59 8.33 0.19 11.34
CA GLU A 59 8.89 -1.04 10.75
C GLU A 59 8.21 -1.36 9.41
N VAL A 60 6.88 -1.37 9.37
CA VAL A 60 6.12 -1.60 8.13
C VAL A 60 6.48 -0.57 7.05
N CYS A 61 6.67 0.70 7.43
CA CYS A 61 7.08 1.76 6.50
C CYS A 61 8.52 1.57 5.99
N MET A 62 9.43 1.14 6.85
CA MET A 62 10.82 0.85 6.48
C MET A 62 10.90 -0.31 5.50
N ASP A 63 10.13 -1.38 5.72
CA ASP A 63 10.07 -2.52 4.81
C ASP A 63 9.45 -2.12 3.47
N SER A 64 8.35 -1.36 3.49
CA SER A 64 7.74 -0.82 2.27
C SER A 64 8.71 0.07 1.49
N LEU A 65 9.52 0.87 2.18
CA LEU A 65 10.56 1.69 1.55
C LEU A 65 11.67 0.83 0.92
N HIS A 66 12.02 -0.31 1.54
CA HIS A 66 12.98 -1.26 0.99
C HIS A 66 12.48 -1.80 -0.36
N TYR A 67 11.23 -2.26 -0.42
CA TYR A 67 10.58 -2.71 -1.65
C TYR A 67 10.52 -1.61 -2.72
N CYS A 68 10.15 -0.37 -2.32
CA CYS A 68 10.12 0.76 -3.23
C CYS A 68 11.49 1.06 -3.85
N LYS A 69 12.57 0.99 -3.05
CA LYS A 69 13.96 1.19 -3.52
C LYS A 69 14.38 0.08 -4.48
N GLN A 70 14.09 -1.17 -4.15
CA GLN A 70 14.44 -2.31 -4.99
C GLN A 70 13.74 -2.22 -6.36
N ARG A 71 12.44 -1.87 -6.39
CA ARG A 71 11.71 -1.65 -7.64
C ARG A 71 12.29 -0.49 -8.45
N GLN A 72 12.56 0.66 -7.82
CA GLN A 72 13.13 1.82 -8.54
C GLN A 72 14.53 1.54 -9.10
N GLN A 73 15.38 0.80 -8.38
CA GLN A 73 16.69 0.37 -8.88
C GLN A 73 16.58 -0.51 -10.13
N SER A 74 15.55 -1.37 -10.21
CA SER A 74 15.28 -2.16 -11.42
C SER A 74 14.88 -1.28 -12.62
N SER A 75 14.21 -0.15 -12.40
CA SER A 75 13.85 0.81 -13.46
C SER A 75 15.06 1.59 -13.99
N LEU A 76 16.05 1.88 -13.14
CA LEU A 76 17.26 2.62 -13.53
C LEU A 76 18.12 1.88 -14.57
N TYR A 77 18.03 0.55 -14.66
CA TYR A 77 18.73 -0.22 -15.70
C TYR A 77 18.08 -0.11 -17.08
N ARG A 78 16.78 0.24 -17.16
CA ARG A 78 16.08 0.43 -18.45
C ARG A 78 16.30 1.83 -19.04
N ASP A 79 16.50 2.85 -18.22
CA ASP A 79 16.49 4.26 -18.64
C ASP A 79 17.89 4.89 -18.76
N LYS A 80 18.87 4.19 -19.35
CA LYS A 80 20.17 4.80 -19.73
C LYS A 80 20.07 5.83 -20.89
N VAL A 81 18.86 6.20 -21.34
CA VAL A 81 18.61 7.06 -22.51
C VAL A 81 18.11 8.48 -22.16
N SER A 82 17.87 8.81 -20.89
CA SER A 82 17.55 10.20 -20.50
C SER A 82 18.62 10.80 -19.59
N THR A 83 19.44 11.65 -20.20
CA THR A 83 20.36 12.55 -19.50
C THR A 83 19.56 13.68 -18.86
N SER A 84 19.87 14.02 -17.60
CA SER A 84 19.24 15.04 -16.73
C SER A 84 18.02 14.49 -15.97
N SER A 85 18.00 14.37 -14.64
CA SER A 85 18.49 15.29 -13.61
C SER A 85 18.79 14.52 -12.33
N LYS A 86 19.84 14.90 -11.59
CA LYS A 86 20.05 14.50 -10.19
C LYS A 86 19.03 15.18 -9.26
N GLU A 87 17.75 15.19 -9.63
CA GLU A 87 16.70 15.52 -8.68
C GLU A 87 16.59 14.38 -7.68
N LYS A 88 16.51 14.75 -6.40
CA LYS A 88 16.38 13.83 -5.28
C LYS A 88 15.18 12.91 -5.55
N GLN A 89 15.45 11.66 -5.96
CA GLN A 89 14.40 10.72 -6.33
C GLN A 89 13.34 10.68 -5.24
N ARG A 90 12.09 11.02 -5.60
CA ARG A 90 10.99 11.09 -4.64
C ARG A 90 10.45 9.68 -4.42
N TYR A 91 10.50 9.22 -3.18
CA TYR A 91 9.85 7.97 -2.79
C TYR A 91 8.35 8.20 -2.62
N VAL A 92 7.55 7.30 -3.21
CA VAL A 92 6.09 7.29 -3.11
C VAL A 92 5.68 5.93 -2.57
N LEU A 93 4.85 5.91 -1.52
CA LEU A 93 4.34 4.67 -0.95
C LEU A 93 3.23 4.10 -1.85
N ASN A 94 3.57 3.07 -2.62
CA ASN A 94 2.63 2.41 -3.53
C ASN A 94 2.02 1.15 -2.91
N MET A 95 0.85 0.77 -3.40
CA MET A 95 0.13 -0.44 -2.93
C MET A 95 0.90 -1.74 -3.16
N GLU A 96 1.74 -1.80 -4.21
CA GLU A 96 2.59 -2.96 -4.50
C GLU A 96 3.67 -3.16 -3.44
N ASP A 97 4.35 -2.07 -3.01
CA ASP A 97 5.39 -2.13 -1.98
C ASP A 97 4.80 -2.47 -0.62
N LEU A 98 3.71 -1.78 -0.28
CA LEU A 98 3.01 -1.99 0.99
C LEU A 98 2.40 -3.40 1.06
N GLY A 99 1.82 -3.88 -0.04
CA GLY A 99 1.29 -5.24 -0.12
C GLY A 99 2.38 -6.30 0.02
N SER A 100 3.57 -6.05 -0.54
CA SER A 100 4.73 -6.94 -0.40
C SER A 100 5.25 -6.97 1.05
N ALA A 101 5.41 -5.81 1.68
CA ALA A 101 5.81 -5.71 3.08
C ALA A 101 4.81 -6.41 4.02
N LEU A 102 3.51 -6.09 3.90
CA LEU A 102 2.45 -6.64 4.75
C LEU A 102 2.29 -8.16 4.61
N LYS A 103 2.67 -8.74 3.47
CA LYS A 103 2.62 -10.19 3.25
C LYS A 103 3.56 -10.94 4.20
N GLU A 104 4.70 -10.34 4.58
CA GLU A 104 5.62 -10.92 5.56
C GLU A 104 5.02 -10.97 6.97
N TYR A 105 4.17 -9.99 7.28
CA TYR A 105 3.38 -9.95 8.51
C TYR A 105 2.09 -10.80 8.44
N GLY A 106 1.88 -11.57 7.36
CA GLY A 106 0.70 -12.43 7.19
C GLY A 106 -0.57 -11.71 6.70
N VAL A 107 -0.47 -10.44 6.30
CA VAL A 107 -1.62 -9.65 5.82
C VAL A 107 -1.63 -9.62 4.29
N ASN A 108 -2.68 -10.19 3.68
CA ASN A 108 -2.82 -10.24 2.22
C ASN A 108 -3.70 -9.10 1.71
N VAL A 109 -3.07 -8.09 1.09
CA VAL A 109 -3.76 -6.96 0.44
C VAL A 109 -3.96 -7.25 -1.05
N ARG A 110 -5.20 -7.56 -1.46
CA ARG A 110 -5.56 -7.74 -2.87
C ARG A 110 -6.52 -6.66 -3.30
N LYS A 111 -5.97 -5.56 -3.83
CA LYS A 111 -6.76 -4.51 -4.48
C LYS A 111 -6.68 -4.73 -6.00
N PRO A 112 -7.79 -5.06 -6.68
CA PRO A 112 -7.79 -5.12 -8.13
C PRO A 112 -7.53 -3.72 -8.71
N GLU A 113 -6.87 -3.65 -9.86
CA GLU A 113 -6.56 -2.37 -10.52
C GLU A 113 -7.82 -1.63 -10.98
N TYR A 114 -8.89 -2.37 -11.30
CA TYR A 114 -10.19 -1.85 -11.69
C TYR A 114 -11.31 -2.78 -11.20
N TYR A 115 -12.48 -2.21 -10.92
CA TYR A 115 -13.74 -2.93 -10.71
C TYR A 115 -14.60 -2.71 -11.96
N SER A 116 -14.91 -3.77 -12.70
CA SER A 116 -15.90 -3.70 -13.78
C SER A 116 -17.26 -4.10 -13.23
N ASP A 117 -17.97 -3.16 -12.60
CA ASP A 117 -19.37 -3.37 -12.24
C ASP A 117 -20.18 -3.45 -13.54
N SER A 118 -20.51 -4.67 -13.97
CA SER A 118 -21.58 -4.92 -14.92
C SER A 118 -22.93 -4.84 -14.22
N THR A 119 -23.26 -3.66 -13.70
CA THR A 119 -24.59 -3.37 -13.13
C THR A 119 -25.24 -2.17 -13.83
N THR A 120 -25.15 -2.10 -15.16
CA THR A 120 -26.11 -1.33 -15.99
C THR A 120 -26.21 -1.96 -17.39
N THR A 121 -26.80 -3.15 -17.47
CA THR A 121 -27.62 -3.54 -18.63
C THR A 121 -28.93 -4.07 -18.09
N VAL A 122 -29.83 -3.11 -17.91
CA VAL A 122 -31.28 -3.22 -18.07
C VAL A 122 -31.75 -4.55 -18.67
N VAL A 123 -32.67 -5.19 -17.94
CA VAL A 123 -33.69 -6.17 -18.39
C VAL A 123 -33.29 -7.66 -18.32
N ASN A 124 -33.67 -8.24 -17.19
CA ASN A 124 -34.30 -9.56 -17.11
C ASN A 124 -35.46 -9.65 -18.13
N ARG A 125 -35.22 -10.25 -19.29
CA ARG A 125 -36.26 -10.91 -20.09
C ARG A 125 -35.91 -12.39 -20.13
N GLY A 126 -36.66 -13.17 -19.35
CA GLY A 126 -36.64 -14.61 -19.45
C GLY A 126 -37.01 -15.09 -20.85
N SER A 127 -36.65 -16.35 -21.09
CA SER A 127 -37.19 -17.26 -22.10
C SER A 127 -36.59 -17.15 -23.51
N LYS A 128 -35.81 -18.19 -23.83
CA LYS A 128 -35.76 -18.97 -25.08
C LYS A 128 -35.81 -18.18 -26.41
N ASP A 129 -34.73 -18.25 -27.19
CA ASP A 129 -34.72 -19.09 -28.40
C ASP A 129 -33.38 -19.04 -29.15
N SER A 130 -33.11 -20.15 -29.80
CA SER A 130 -32.05 -20.44 -30.76
C SER A 130 -31.89 -19.39 -31.87
N SER A 131 -30.64 -19.00 -32.17
CA SER A 131 -30.01 -19.06 -33.50
C SER A 131 -28.78 -18.15 -33.58
N GLN A 132 -27.70 -18.71 -34.14
CA GLN A 132 -26.85 -18.09 -35.15
C GLN A 132 -26.56 -16.58 -35.03
N ASN A 133 -25.31 -16.23 -34.69
CA ASN A 133 -24.32 -15.71 -35.64
C ASN A 133 -23.22 -14.93 -34.93
N ALA A 134 -21.98 -15.25 -35.29
CA ALA A 134 -20.85 -14.34 -35.14
C ALA A 134 -21.05 -13.08 -35.99
N PRO A 135 -20.33 -12.00 -35.70
CA PRO A 135 -19.74 -11.26 -36.81
C PRO A 135 -18.24 -11.01 -36.62
N THR A 136 -17.48 -11.52 -37.58
CA THR A 136 -16.21 -10.97 -38.04
C THR A 136 -16.50 -9.73 -38.90
N SER A 137 -15.80 -8.64 -38.65
CA SER A 137 -15.67 -7.47 -39.55
C SER A 137 -14.40 -6.73 -39.10
N GLN A 138 -13.24 -6.74 -39.78
CA GLN A 138 -12.96 -6.42 -41.20
C GLN A 138 -13.78 -5.22 -41.70
N SER A 139 -13.17 -4.04 -41.69
CA SER A 139 -13.60 -2.89 -42.48
C SER A 139 -12.57 -2.63 -43.59
N SER A 140 -13.02 -2.78 -44.83
CA SER A 140 -12.26 -2.51 -46.05
C SER A 140 -12.38 -1.05 -46.49
N SER A 141 -11.34 -0.61 -47.21
CA SER A 141 -11.38 0.31 -48.36
C SER A 141 -11.70 1.79 -48.14
N ASN A 142 -10.70 2.63 -48.43
CA ASN A 142 -10.89 3.83 -49.24
C ASN A 142 -9.96 3.75 -50.45
N GLN A 143 -10.57 3.64 -51.65
CA GLN A 143 -9.94 3.91 -52.94
C GLN A 143 -10.07 5.40 -53.24
N ASN A 144 -9.02 6.01 -53.80
CA ASN A 144 -9.08 7.04 -54.84
C ASN A 144 -7.65 7.34 -55.34
N ILE A 145 -7.37 7.07 -56.63
CA ILE A 145 -7.14 8.07 -57.72
C ILE A 145 -5.63 8.37 -57.85
N VAL A 146 -4.92 7.64 -58.72
CA VAL A 146 -4.51 7.88 -60.14
C VAL A 146 -3.41 8.95 -60.35
N ASP A 147 -2.63 8.71 -61.41
CA ASP A 147 -1.60 9.53 -62.10
C ASP A 147 -0.13 9.24 -61.66
N ASP A 148 0.65 8.49 -62.46
CA ASP A 148 1.56 8.95 -63.55
C ASP A 148 2.72 9.81 -63.00
N MET A 149 4.00 9.65 -63.35
CA MET A 149 4.65 9.32 -64.63
C MET A 149 6.16 9.13 -64.38
N GLU A 150 6.79 8.25 -65.19
CA GLU A 150 8.24 8.03 -65.46
C GLU A 150 9.25 7.78 -64.30
#